data_AF-X1UBF0-F1
#
_entry.id   AF-X1UBF0-F1
#
_cell.length_a   1.000
_cell.length_b   1.000
_cell.length_c   1.000
_cell.angle_alpha   90.00
_cell.angle_beta   90.00
_cell.angle_gamma   90.00
#
_symmetry.space_group_name_H-M   'P 1'
#
loop_
_entity.id
_entity.type
_entity.pdbx_description
1 polymer ?
#
loop_
_entity_poly.entity_id
_entity_poly.type
_entity_poly.pdbx_seq_one_letter_code
_entity_poly.pdbx_strand_id
1 'polypeptide(L)'
;RVKTRYGVPGQLASCHTAVIGGYAIEGHVPMRHVARLLHDKPRDIRGIAVPGMPRGSPGMEMPDGSVDAFEVMAFGSDGKVSEFRT
;
A
#
# COMPACT_ATOMS: atom_id res chain seq x y z
N ARG A 1 5.91 -8.02 -12.79
CA ARG A 1 4.76 -8.67 -13.48
C ARG A 1 3.43 -8.47 -12.73
N VAL A 2 3.33 -8.74 -11.42
CA VAL A 2 2.10 -8.49 -10.63
C VAL A 2 1.73 -7.00 -10.55
N LYS A 3 2.69 -6.12 -10.22
CA LYS A 3 2.53 -4.66 -10.16
C LYS A 3 1.85 -4.07 -11.38
N THR A 4 2.42 -4.33 -12.56
CA THR A 4 1.92 -3.85 -13.85
C THR A 4 0.52 -4.38 -14.15
N ARG A 5 0.22 -5.63 -13.78
CA ARG A 5 -1.10 -6.24 -14.00
C ARG A 5 -2.19 -5.58 -13.15
N TYR A 6 -1.87 -5.16 -11.93
CA TYR A 6 -2.80 -4.48 -11.03
C TYR A 6 -2.78 -2.96 -11.16
N GLY A 7 -1.96 -2.43 -12.07
CA GLY A 7 -1.90 -0.98 -12.34
C GLY A 7 -1.24 -0.19 -11.21
N VAL A 8 -0.33 -0.78 -10.46
CA VAL A 8 0.45 -0.06 -9.43
C VAL A 8 1.23 1.07 -10.12
N PRO A 9 0.99 2.35 -9.78
CA PRO A 9 1.73 3.47 -10.33
C PRO A 9 3.23 3.35 -10.02
N GLY A 10 4.09 3.73 -10.96
CA GLY A 10 5.55 3.63 -10.78
C GLY A 10 6.06 4.36 -9.54
N GLN A 11 5.46 5.52 -9.22
CA GLN A 11 5.78 6.31 -8.02
C GLN A 11 5.41 5.63 -6.69
N LEU A 12 4.57 4.57 -6.72
CA LEU A 12 4.16 3.81 -5.53
C LEU A 12 4.87 2.46 -5.42
N ALA A 13 5.80 2.15 -6.32
CA ALA A 13 6.47 0.85 -6.32
C ALA A 13 7.33 0.64 -5.06
N SER A 14 7.20 -0.55 -4.46
CA SER A 14 7.97 -1.03 -3.32
C SER A 14 8.74 -2.32 -3.67
N CYS A 15 9.06 -3.20 -2.72
CA CYS A 15 9.74 -4.47 -2.99
C CYS A 15 8.76 -5.61 -3.38
N HIS A 16 7.53 -5.63 -2.85
CA HIS A 16 6.57 -6.71 -3.07
C HIS A 16 5.14 -6.20 -3.28
N THR A 17 4.30 -7.08 -3.85
CA THR A 17 2.87 -6.85 -4.08
C THR A 17 2.11 -8.09 -3.66
N ALA A 18 1.10 -7.93 -2.82
CA ALA A 18 0.10 -8.95 -2.53
C ALA A 18 -1.23 -8.56 -3.19
N VAL A 19 -2.11 -9.55 -3.38
CA VAL A 19 -3.48 -9.32 -3.85
C VAL A 19 -4.43 -9.99 -2.88
N ILE A 20 -5.34 -9.22 -2.29
CA ILE A 20 -6.29 -9.70 -1.28
C ILE A 20 -7.66 -9.08 -1.56
N GLY A 21 -8.71 -9.90 -1.62
CA GLY A 21 -10.08 -9.43 -1.84
C GLY A 21 -10.28 -8.68 -3.17
N GLY A 22 -9.40 -8.90 -4.16
CA GLY A 22 -9.41 -8.19 -5.45
C GLY A 22 -8.58 -6.89 -5.48
N TYR A 23 -8.03 -6.46 -4.35
CA TYR A 23 -7.19 -5.27 -4.25
C TYR A 23 -5.71 -5.61 -4.22
N ALA A 24 -4.89 -4.74 -4.80
CA ALA A 24 -3.44 -4.82 -4.68
C ALA A 24 -2.95 -4.12 -3.40
N ILE A 25 -2.06 -4.78 -2.67
CA ILE A 25 -1.38 -4.27 -1.48
C ILE A 25 0.11 -4.19 -1.82
N GLU A 26 0.63 -2.98 -1.96
CA GLU A 26 1.99 -2.73 -2.44
C GLU A 26 2.90 -2.28 -1.28
N GLY A 27 3.98 -3.03 -1.05
CA GLY A 27 4.94 -2.73 0.02
C GLY A 27 4.40 -2.99 1.43
N HIS A 28 5.04 -2.34 2.40
CA HIS A 28 4.86 -2.59 3.84
C HIS A 28 3.62 -1.90 4.42
N VAL A 29 2.45 -2.19 3.86
CA VAL A 29 1.17 -1.63 4.30
C VAL A 29 0.77 -2.21 5.67
N PRO A 30 0.47 -1.38 6.69
CA PRO A 30 0.00 -1.88 7.98
C PRO A 30 -1.33 -2.62 7.89
N MET A 31 -1.43 -3.76 8.61
CA MET A 31 -2.60 -4.64 8.58
C MET A 31 -3.93 -3.94 8.90
N ARG A 32 -3.91 -2.89 9.74
CA ARG A 32 -5.12 -2.09 10.04
C ARG A 32 -5.75 -1.47 8.79
N HIS A 33 -4.94 -0.99 7.84
CA HIS A 33 -5.42 -0.39 6.61
C HIS A 33 -5.92 -1.45 5.63
N VAL A 34 -5.26 -2.61 5.59
CA VAL A 34 -5.73 -3.76 4.81
C VAL A 34 -7.08 -4.25 5.33
N ALA A 35 -7.25 -4.39 6.64
CA ALA A 35 -8.52 -4.77 7.25
C ALA A 35 -9.62 -3.75 6.93
N ARG A 36 -9.31 -2.45 7.01
CA ARG A 36 -10.24 -1.37 6.66
C ARG A 36 -10.64 -1.41 5.19
N LEU A 37 -9.68 -1.59 4.28
CA LEU A 37 -9.93 -1.72 2.85
C LEU A 37 -10.90 -2.88 2.55
N LEU A 38 -10.68 -4.03 3.19
CA LEU A 38 -11.52 -5.21 3.01
C LEU A 38 -12.90 -5.09 3.67
N HIS A 39 -13.03 -4.23 4.67
CA HIS A 39 -14.31 -3.89 5.30
C HIS A 39 -15.12 -2.93 4.41
N ASP A 40 -14.53 -1.80 4.01
CA ASP A 40 -15.22 -0.73 3.28
C ASP A 40 -15.44 -1.06 1.80
N LYS A 41 -14.53 -1.86 1.21
CA LYS A 41 -14.55 -2.26 -0.20
C LYS A 41 -14.85 -1.10 -1.17
N PRO A 42 -14.08 0.00 -1.11
CA PRO A 42 -14.22 1.13 -2.04
C PRO A 42 -14.10 0.66 -3.50
N ARG A 43 -14.97 1.16 -4.37
CA ARG A 43 -15.08 0.71 -5.79
C ARG A 43 -14.19 1.51 -6.74
N ASP A 44 -13.73 2.67 -6.29
CA ASP A 44 -12.95 3.66 -7.03
C ASP A 44 -11.43 3.42 -6.97
N ILE A 45 -10.97 2.59 -6.02
CA ILE A 45 -9.55 2.25 -5.89
C ILE A 45 -9.28 0.80 -6.26
N ARG A 46 -8.08 0.55 -6.78
CA ARG A 46 -7.56 -0.79 -7.09
C ARG A 46 -6.62 -1.34 -6.03
N GLY A 47 -6.12 -0.50 -5.15
CA GLY A 47 -5.20 -0.93 -4.12
C GLY A 47 -4.71 0.19 -3.23
N ILE A 48 -3.90 -0.21 -2.26
CA ILE A 48 -3.18 0.67 -1.34
C ILE A 48 -1.70 0.32 -1.33
N ALA A 49 -0.85 1.31 -1.06
CA ALA A 49 0.60 1.20 -1.16
C ALA A 49 1.31 1.97 -0.05
N VAL A 50 2.45 1.44 0.40
CA VAL A 50 3.50 2.22 1.09
C VAL A 50 4.70 2.28 0.14
N PRO A 51 4.98 3.45 -0.47
CA PRO A 51 6.06 3.58 -1.44
C PRO A 51 7.44 3.36 -0.83
N GLY A 52 8.37 2.81 -1.61
CA GLY A 52 9.75 2.60 -1.17
C GLY A 52 9.85 1.56 -0.05
N MET A 53 10.71 1.84 0.94
CA MET A 53 11.06 0.93 2.04
C MET A 53 11.33 1.73 3.33
N PRO A 54 10.32 2.41 3.90
CA PRO A 54 10.51 3.21 5.12
C PRO A 54 10.93 2.32 6.29
N ARG A 55 11.97 2.74 7.02
CA ARG A 55 12.42 2.06 8.24
C ARG A 55 11.31 2.08 9.27
N GLY A 56 11.18 0.99 10.03
CA GLY A 56 10.14 0.86 11.05
C GLY A 56 8.74 0.52 10.52
N SER A 57 8.56 0.39 9.20
CA SER A 57 7.32 -0.19 8.64
C SER A 57 7.21 -1.69 8.96
N PRO A 58 6.02 -2.32 8.90
CA PRO A 58 5.84 -3.73 9.25
C PRO A 58 6.78 -4.66 8.46
N GLY A 59 7.64 -5.42 9.12
CA GLY A 59 8.69 -6.24 8.48
C GLY A 59 10.01 -5.50 8.17
N MET A 60 10.11 -4.23 8.57
CA MET A 60 11.31 -3.38 8.51
C MET A 60 11.58 -2.73 9.88
N GLU A 61 11.18 -3.38 10.97
CA GLU A 61 11.35 -2.88 12.33
C GLU A 61 12.83 -2.67 12.67
N MET A 62 13.14 -1.52 13.28
CA MET A 62 14.51 -1.20 13.69
C MET A 62 14.72 -1.54 15.16
N PRO A 63 15.90 -2.06 15.57
CA PRO A 63 16.19 -2.41 16.97
C PRO A 63 16.10 -1.23 17.94
N ASP A 64 16.33 -0.01 17.45
CA ASP A 64 16.24 1.25 18.20
C ASP A 64 14.82 1.84 18.22
N GLY A 65 13.85 1.19 17.58
CA GLY A 65 12.48 1.68 17.48
C GLY A 65 12.29 2.88 16.53
N SER A 66 13.31 3.23 15.75
CA SER A 66 13.21 4.32 14.76
C SER A 66 12.20 3.97 13.66
N VAL A 67 11.35 4.94 13.32
CA VAL A 67 10.34 4.81 12.27
C VAL A 67 10.44 6.03 11.35
N ASP A 68 10.67 5.78 10.07
CA ASP A 68 10.56 6.81 9.06
C ASP A 68 9.09 7.19 8.87
N ALA A 69 8.80 8.47 8.66
CA ALA A 69 7.45 8.88 8.31
C ALA A 69 7.04 8.23 6.98
N PHE A 70 5.85 7.63 6.96
CA PHE A 70 5.27 7.08 5.75
C PHE A 70 3.77 7.30 5.72
N GLU A 71 3.24 7.44 4.52
CA GLU A 71 1.82 7.56 4.25
C GLU A 71 1.36 6.31 3.51
N VAL A 72 0.14 5.85 3.82
CA VAL A 72 -0.52 4.82 3.02
C VAL A 72 -1.27 5.52 1.91
N MET A 73 -0.95 5.19 0.67
CA MET A 73 -1.54 5.80 -0.52
C MET A 73 -2.56 4.85 -1.13
N ALA A 74 -3.73 5.34 -1.51
CA ALA A 74 -4.66 4.62 -2.37
C ALA A 74 -4.37 4.96 -3.84
N PHE A 75 -4.63 4.00 -4.73
CA PHE A 75 -4.54 4.25 -6.17
C PHE A 75 -5.69 3.63 -6.95
N GLY A 76 -6.17 4.37 -7.94
CA GLY A 76 -7.25 4.00 -8.85
C GLY A 76 -6.77 3.34 -10.14
N SER A 77 -7.71 2.83 -10.93
CA SER A 77 -7.43 2.30 -12.28
C SER A 77 -7.00 3.36 -13.29
N ASP A 78 -7.35 4.62 -13.00
CA ASP A 78 -6.99 5.81 -13.78
C ASP A 78 -5.60 6.34 -13.42
N GLY A 79 -4.87 5.65 -12.53
CA GLY A 79 -3.55 6.07 -12.05
C GLY A 79 -3.60 7.22 -11.06
N LYS A 80 -4.80 7.69 -10.65
CA LYS A 80 -4.90 8.67 -9.57
C LYS A 80 -4.42 8.06 -8.27
N VAL A 81 -3.74 8.91 -7.50
CA VAL A 81 -3.18 8.58 -6.21
C VAL A 81 -3.71 9.58 -5.19
N SER A 82 -4.15 9.08 -4.05
CA SER A 82 -4.58 9.89 -2.91
C SER A 82 -4.08 9.26 -1.62
N GLU A 83 -4.00 10.04 -0.55
CA GLU A 83 -3.73 9.49 0.78
C GLU A 83 -4.91 8.61 1.21
N PHE A 84 -4.63 7.39 1.65
CA PHE A 84 -5.62 6.49 2.23
C PHE A 84 -5.84 6.85 3.69
N ARG A 85 -6.64 7.89 3.92
CA ARG A 85 -7.05 8.27 5.28
C ARG A 85 -8.09 7.29 5.80
N THR A 86 -7.83 6.79 7.01
CA THR A 86 -8.76 5.98 7.80
C THR A 86 -9.73 6.88 8.55
#